data_AF-A0A9X4MHN8-F1
#
_entry.id   AF-A0A9X4MHN8-F1
#
_cell.length_a   1.000
_cell.length_b   1.000
_cell.length_c   1.000
_cell.angle_alpha   90.00
_cell.angle_beta   90.00
_cell.angle_gamma   90.00
#
_symmetry.space_group_name_H-M   'P 1'
#
loop_
_entity.id
_entity.type
_entity.pdbx_description
1 polymer ?
#
loop_
_entity_poly.entity_id
_entity_poly.type
_entity_poly.pdbx_seq_one_letter_code
_entity_poly.pdbx_strand_id
1 'polypeptide(L)'
;MQTSLSVSSAKLIYTKAGLDISAGGVVAEESDRYAVGLNNLQENIPDIIAYLQNETNLTRKTIVEILLKSKTIDLFKKNPQKYMEQVVQIISAKMRHMIVDGIKYTKIGDDEYYAQELFETEELTGYLSKNMIECKKSVYEYVVYESANEENFAKSFEKNERVKMYAKLPSWFEIPTPLGSYNPDWAVLIEVDGNDKLYFVLETKGDITFDALRPKESAKIKCGRKHFEALGNEVSFDDIDKFEEFIEEKVVL
;
A
#
# COMPACT_ATOMS: atom_id res chain seq x y z
N MET A 1 7.77 -15.51 13.11
CA MET A 1 7.08 -16.81 12.95
C MET A 1 6.43 -17.27 14.23
N GLN A 2 7.16 -17.48 15.33
CA GLN A 2 6.56 -18.00 16.58
C GLN A 2 5.40 -17.17 17.14
N THR A 3 5.51 -15.84 17.13
CA THR A 3 4.46 -14.92 17.60
C THR A 3 3.35 -14.65 16.60
N SER A 4 3.55 -14.99 15.31
CA SER A 4 2.64 -14.64 14.21
C SER A 4 1.87 -15.83 13.65
N LEU A 5 2.24 -17.06 14.02
CA LEU A 5 1.58 -18.28 13.57
C LEU A 5 0.48 -18.67 14.55
N SER A 6 -0.76 -18.75 14.06
CA SER A 6 -1.92 -19.25 14.81
C SER A 6 -2.61 -20.35 14.01
N VAL A 7 -2.22 -21.59 14.26
CA VAL A 7 -2.74 -22.76 13.57
C VAL A 7 -3.80 -23.44 14.45
N SER A 8 -5.07 -23.24 14.07
CA SER A 8 -6.21 -23.95 14.65
C SER A 8 -6.32 -25.35 14.05
N SER A 9 -6.78 -26.32 14.84
CA SER A 9 -7.11 -27.65 14.33
C SER A 9 -8.19 -27.54 13.25
N ALA A 10 -8.18 -28.48 12.31
CA ALA A 10 -9.26 -28.62 11.34
C ALA A 10 -10.59 -28.89 12.06
N LYS A 11 -11.66 -28.28 11.57
CA LYS A 11 -13.02 -28.42 12.12
C LYS A 11 -14.01 -28.64 10.99
N LEU A 12 -14.95 -29.54 11.20
CA LEU A 12 -16.14 -29.63 10.36
C LEU A 12 -17.22 -28.72 10.95
N ILE A 13 -17.77 -27.86 10.11
CA ILE A 13 -18.88 -26.98 10.47
C ILE A 13 -20.16 -27.63 9.93
N TYR A 14 -21.06 -28.00 10.83
CA TYR A 14 -22.37 -28.50 10.49
C TYR A 14 -23.38 -27.38 10.67
N THR A 15 -24.15 -27.12 9.61
CA THR A 15 -25.28 -26.19 9.64
C THR A 15 -26.52 -26.96 9.26
N LYS A 16 -27.55 -26.90 10.12
CA LYS A 16 -28.85 -27.51 9.85
C LYS A 16 -29.87 -26.41 9.66
N ALA A 17 -30.50 -26.38 8.49
CA ALA A 17 -31.57 -25.43 8.18
C ALA A 17 -32.86 -26.17 7.87
N GLY A 18 -33.99 -25.65 8.36
CA GLY A 18 -35.32 -25.98 7.88
C GLY A 18 -35.57 -25.26 6.56
N LEU A 19 -36.19 -25.96 5.60
CA LEU A 19 -36.60 -25.37 4.33
C LEU A 19 -38.12 -25.38 4.27
N ASP A 20 -38.71 -24.20 4.09
CA ASP A 20 -40.13 -24.06 3.78
C ASP A 20 -40.28 -23.65 2.32
N ILE A 21 -41.10 -24.39 1.57
CA ILE A 21 -41.30 -24.21 0.14
C ILE A 21 -42.77 -23.88 -0.10
N SER A 22 -43.02 -22.65 -0.52
CA SER A 22 -44.36 -22.14 -0.83
C SER A 22 -44.43 -21.59 -2.25
N ALA A 23 -45.62 -21.27 -2.73
CA ALA A 23 -45.81 -20.61 -4.02
C ALA A 23 -45.13 -19.23 -4.11
N GLY A 24 -44.81 -18.61 -2.97
CA GLY A 24 -44.07 -17.33 -2.88
C GLY A 24 -42.55 -17.47 -2.88
N GLY A 25 -42.01 -18.70 -2.89
CA GLY A 25 -40.57 -18.96 -2.92
C GLY A 25 -40.11 -19.97 -1.86
N VAL A 26 -38.79 -20.15 -1.78
CA VAL A 26 -38.11 -21.01 -0.81
C VAL A 26 -37.54 -20.14 0.32
N VAL A 27 -37.93 -20.43 1.56
CA VAL A 27 -37.39 -19.79 2.77
C VAL A 27 -36.56 -20.81 3.53
N ALA A 28 -35.33 -20.44 3.87
CA ALA A 28 -34.42 -21.26 4.67
C ALA A 28 -34.23 -20.61 6.04
N GLU A 29 -34.51 -21.35 7.11
CA GLU A 29 -34.30 -20.91 8.49
C GLU A 29 -33.26 -21.81 9.17
N GLU A 30 -32.13 -21.24 9.58
CA GLU A 30 -31.07 -21.97 10.26
C GLU A 30 -31.52 -22.36 11.68
N SER A 31 -31.49 -23.66 11.97
CA SER A 31 -31.99 -24.24 13.23
C SER A 31 -30.86 -24.62 14.19
N ASP A 32 -29.67 -24.96 13.68
CA ASP A 32 -28.53 -25.36 14.50
C ASP A 32 -27.20 -25.19 13.75
N ARG A 33 -26.14 -24.83 14.48
CA ARG A 33 -24.77 -24.71 13.97
C ARG A 33 -23.75 -25.11 15.04
N TYR A 34 -22.98 -26.15 14.76
CA TYR A 34 -21.93 -26.60 15.66
C TYR A 34 -20.67 -27.05 14.90
N ALA A 35 -19.53 -27.03 15.61
CA ALA A 35 -18.23 -27.37 15.06
C ALA A 35 -17.67 -28.62 15.73
N VAL A 36 -17.27 -29.61 14.93
CA VAL A 36 -16.61 -30.83 15.41
C VAL A 36 -15.12 -30.77 15.04
N GLY A 37 -14.24 -30.88 16.02
CA GLY A 37 -12.80 -30.91 15.80
C GLY A 37 -12.34 -32.25 15.21
N LEU A 38 -11.46 -32.20 14.21
CA LEU A 38 -10.83 -33.39 13.62
C LEU A 38 -9.54 -33.65 14.37
N ASN A 39 -9.55 -34.64 15.27
CA ASN A 39 -8.43 -34.90 16.18
C ASN A 39 -7.46 -35.99 15.68
N ASN A 40 -7.82 -36.77 14.65
CA ASN A 40 -7.03 -37.90 14.15
C ASN A 40 -7.38 -38.21 12.68
N LEU A 41 -7.06 -37.30 11.76
CA LEU A 41 -7.02 -37.67 10.36
C LEU A 41 -5.65 -38.29 10.09
N GLN A 42 -5.63 -39.50 9.53
CA GLN A 42 -4.44 -40.04 8.86
C GLN A 42 -4.24 -39.22 7.57
N GLU A 43 -3.81 -37.98 7.71
CA GLU A 43 -3.64 -37.07 6.59
C GLU A 43 -2.41 -37.47 5.79
N ASN A 44 -2.56 -37.52 4.46
CA ASN A 44 -1.42 -37.50 3.56
C ASN A 44 -0.63 -36.21 3.86
N ILE A 45 0.56 -36.36 4.43
CA ILE A 45 1.41 -35.22 4.73
C ILE A 45 1.84 -34.58 3.41
N PRO A 46 1.46 -33.32 3.13
CA PRO A 46 1.83 -32.66 1.89
C PRO A 46 3.33 -32.35 1.86
N ASP A 47 3.90 -32.26 0.64
CA ASP A 47 5.28 -31.78 0.46
C ASP A 47 5.33 -30.26 0.70
N ILE A 48 5.55 -29.90 1.97
CA ILE A 48 5.70 -28.52 2.41
C ILE A 48 6.87 -27.80 1.70
N ILE A 49 7.94 -28.51 1.35
CA ILE A 49 9.11 -27.87 0.75
C ILE A 49 8.80 -27.48 -0.69
N ALA A 50 8.18 -28.37 -1.46
CA ALA A 50 7.76 -28.07 -2.83
C ALA A 50 6.73 -26.93 -2.86
N TYR A 51 5.74 -26.97 -1.96
CA TYR A 51 4.74 -25.91 -1.86
C TYR A 51 5.38 -24.54 -1.57
N LEU A 52 6.18 -24.44 -0.50
CA LEU A 52 6.83 -23.19 -0.14
C LEU A 52 7.81 -22.70 -1.22
N GLN A 53 8.47 -23.61 -1.93
CA GLN A 53 9.35 -23.25 -3.05
C GLN A 53 8.59 -22.59 -4.19
N ASN A 54 7.45 -23.15 -4.61
CA ASN A 54 6.64 -22.60 -5.68
C ASN A 54 6.05 -21.23 -5.31
N GLU A 55 5.65 -21.05 -4.04
CA GLU A 55 5.02 -19.81 -3.59
C GLU A 55 6.02 -18.69 -3.26
N THR A 56 7.28 -19.00 -2.95
CA THR A 56 8.27 -18.01 -2.49
C THR A 56 9.49 -17.85 -3.40
N ASN A 57 9.68 -18.76 -4.37
CA ASN A 57 10.88 -18.86 -5.22
C ASN A 57 12.21 -19.01 -4.44
N LEU A 58 12.15 -19.36 -3.15
CA LEU A 58 13.34 -19.62 -2.35
C LEU A 58 13.94 -20.98 -2.64
N THR A 59 15.25 -21.13 -2.41
CA THR A 59 15.90 -22.43 -2.53
C THR A 59 15.40 -23.39 -1.44
N ARG A 60 15.33 -24.69 -1.76
CA ARG A 60 14.94 -25.73 -0.78
C ARG A 60 15.77 -25.67 0.50
N LYS A 61 17.09 -25.38 0.38
CA LYS A 61 18.00 -25.22 1.52
C LYS A 61 17.54 -24.08 2.44
N THR A 62 17.27 -22.91 1.89
CA THR A 62 16.78 -21.75 2.65
C THR A 62 15.46 -22.04 3.36
N ILE A 63 14.51 -22.69 2.67
CA ILE A 63 13.22 -23.06 3.26
C ILE A 63 13.39 -23.99 4.46
N VAL A 64 14.22 -25.04 4.31
CA VAL A 64 14.51 -25.97 5.41
C VAL A 64 15.15 -25.24 6.59
N GLU A 65 16.11 -24.35 6.34
CA GLU A 65 16.73 -23.55 7.40
C GLU A 65 15.71 -22.65 8.13
N ILE A 66 14.78 -22.01 7.40
CA ILE A 66 13.71 -21.19 7.98
C ILE A 66 12.82 -22.04 8.90
N LEU A 67 12.35 -23.20 8.40
CA LEU A 67 11.46 -24.09 9.15
C LEU A 67 12.12 -24.68 10.40
N LEU A 68 13.40 -25.03 10.33
CA LEU A 68 14.15 -25.55 11.49
C LEU A 68 14.38 -24.46 12.54
N LYS A 69 14.80 -23.26 12.11
CA LYS A 69 15.06 -22.13 13.01
C LYS A 69 13.77 -21.55 13.60
N SER A 70 12.62 -21.68 12.92
CA SER A 70 11.34 -21.18 13.42
C SER A 70 10.85 -21.96 14.64
N LYS A 71 11.23 -23.23 14.79
CA LYS A 71 10.75 -24.14 15.85
C LYS A 71 9.21 -24.23 15.91
N THR A 72 8.55 -24.24 14.75
CA THR A 72 7.07 -24.26 14.63
C THR A 72 6.52 -25.49 13.90
N ILE A 73 7.36 -26.48 13.62
CA ILE A 73 6.99 -27.66 12.81
C ILE A 73 5.94 -28.55 13.48
N ASP A 74 5.79 -28.45 14.80
CA ASP A 74 4.72 -29.07 15.57
C ASP A 74 3.33 -28.56 15.14
N LEU A 75 3.22 -27.28 14.75
CA LEU A 75 1.97 -26.69 14.26
C LEU A 75 1.56 -27.25 12.89
N PHE A 76 2.52 -27.64 12.06
CA PHE A 76 2.25 -28.29 10.78
C PHE A 76 1.49 -29.61 10.98
N LYS A 77 1.83 -30.39 12.01
CA LYS A 77 1.12 -31.65 12.32
C LYS A 77 -0.33 -31.43 12.75
N LYS A 78 -0.67 -30.24 13.23
CA LYS A 78 -2.01 -29.89 13.72
C LYS A 78 -2.98 -29.51 12.59
N ASN A 79 -2.46 -28.81 11.58
CA ASN A 79 -3.20 -28.45 10.37
C ASN A 79 -2.18 -28.06 9.28
N PRO A 80 -1.78 -29.01 8.42
CA PRO A 80 -0.76 -28.80 7.40
C PRO A 80 -1.08 -27.65 6.45
N GLN A 81 -2.32 -27.57 5.96
CA GLN A 81 -2.75 -26.57 4.99
C GLN A 81 -2.62 -25.15 5.56
N LYS A 82 -3.24 -24.91 6.73
CA LYS A 82 -3.23 -23.59 7.37
C LYS A 82 -1.82 -23.17 7.78
N TYR A 83 -0.98 -24.11 8.19
CA TYR A 83 0.42 -23.84 8.48
C TYR A 83 1.18 -23.37 7.23
N MET A 84 1.04 -24.10 6.12
CA MET A 84 1.70 -23.77 4.85
C MET A 84 1.30 -22.37 4.36
N GLU A 85 0.00 -22.07 4.32
CA GLU A 85 -0.51 -20.75 3.92
C GLU A 85 0.06 -19.61 4.77
N GLN A 86 0.05 -19.74 6.10
CA GLN A 86 0.58 -18.70 6.98
C GLN A 86 2.11 -18.57 6.87
N VAL A 87 2.84 -19.67 6.69
CA VAL A 87 4.28 -19.62 6.49
C VAL A 87 4.63 -18.88 5.20
N VAL A 88 3.91 -19.12 4.09
CA VAL A 88 4.07 -18.36 2.85
C VAL A 88 3.84 -16.87 3.11
N GLN A 89 2.72 -16.50 3.75
CA GLN A 89 2.41 -15.10 4.04
C GLN A 89 3.52 -14.41 4.84
N ILE A 90 4.06 -15.09 5.87
CA ILE A 90 5.12 -14.54 6.72
C ILE A 90 6.44 -14.42 5.94
N ILE A 91 6.84 -15.44 5.18
CA ILE A 91 8.06 -15.41 4.37
C ILE A 91 7.97 -14.30 3.33
N SER A 92 6.89 -14.25 2.56
CA SER A 92 6.68 -13.24 1.52
C SER A 92 6.60 -11.83 2.10
N ALA A 93 6.02 -11.65 3.30
CA ALA A 93 6.09 -10.36 4.00
C ALA A 93 7.53 -9.98 4.35
N LYS A 94 8.34 -10.91 4.88
CA LYS A 94 9.74 -10.63 5.22
C LYS A 94 10.62 -10.39 4.00
N MET A 95 10.43 -11.13 2.91
CA MET A 95 11.12 -10.89 1.64
C MET A 95 10.82 -9.48 1.11
N ARG A 96 9.55 -9.05 1.13
CA ARG A 96 9.18 -7.68 0.73
C ARG A 96 9.91 -6.62 1.56
N HIS A 97 9.99 -6.81 2.88
CA HIS A 97 10.77 -5.91 3.74
C HIS A 97 12.26 -5.88 3.37
N MET A 98 12.88 -7.05 3.16
CA MET A 98 14.30 -7.12 2.78
C MET A 98 14.60 -6.42 1.45
N ILE A 99 13.71 -6.57 0.46
CA ILE A 99 13.84 -5.90 -0.84
C ILE A 99 13.82 -4.38 -0.66
N VAL A 100 12.90 -3.87 0.16
CA VAL A 100 12.75 -2.44 0.42
C VAL A 100 13.93 -1.89 1.20
N ASP A 101 14.43 -2.63 2.19
CA ASP A 101 15.59 -2.20 3.00
C ASP A 101 16.88 -2.11 2.16
N GLY A 102 17.02 -2.96 1.14
CA GLY A 102 18.18 -2.98 0.24
C GLY A 102 18.02 -2.15 -1.04
N ILE A 103 16.90 -1.43 -1.22
CA ILE A 103 16.64 -0.73 -2.48
C ILE A 103 17.58 0.46 -2.66
N LYS A 104 18.08 0.62 -3.88
CA LYS A 104 18.89 1.77 -4.29
C LYS A 104 18.43 2.23 -5.67
N TYR A 105 18.17 3.52 -5.80
CA TYR A 105 17.95 4.18 -7.08
C TYR A 105 19.26 4.83 -7.54
N THR A 106 19.47 4.84 -8.85
CA THR A 106 20.62 5.50 -9.48
C THR A 106 20.11 6.21 -10.71
N LYS A 107 20.40 7.51 -10.82
CA LYS A 107 20.07 8.31 -12.00
C LYS A 107 20.91 7.81 -13.19
N ILE A 108 20.26 7.45 -14.28
CA ILE A 108 20.90 6.96 -15.51
C ILE A 108 20.91 8.11 -16.51
N GLY A 109 21.91 8.99 -16.40
CA GLY A 109 22.05 10.16 -17.29
C GLY A 109 20.97 11.23 -17.07
N ASP A 110 20.89 12.17 -18.01
CA ASP A 110 19.96 13.30 -17.99
C ASP A 110 18.87 13.20 -19.08
N ASP A 111 18.84 12.09 -19.82
CA ASP A 111 17.98 11.91 -21.01
C ASP A 111 16.59 11.33 -20.69
N GLU A 112 16.41 10.72 -19.52
CA GLU A 112 15.15 10.10 -19.08
C GLU A 112 14.42 11.03 -18.09
N TYR A 113 13.43 11.76 -18.59
CA TYR A 113 12.57 12.65 -17.80
C TYR A 113 11.13 12.63 -18.31
N TYR A 114 10.17 12.92 -17.43
CA TYR A 114 8.79 13.14 -17.85
C TYR A 114 8.69 14.47 -18.61
N ALA A 115 8.16 14.40 -19.83
CA ALA A 115 7.99 15.58 -20.69
C ALA A 115 6.84 16.46 -20.18
N GLN A 116 7.02 17.78 -20.20
CA GLN A 116 6.02 18.74 -19.69
C GLN A 116 4.72 18.71 -20.52
N GLU A 117 4.83 18.36 -21.80
CA GLU A 117 3.73 18.22 -22.76
C GLU A 117 2.70 17.16 -22.33
N LEU A 118 3.07 16.25 -21.42
CA LEU A 118 2.16 15.26 -20.82
C LEU A 118 1.05 15.91 -19.99
N PHE A 119 1.26 17.13 -19.47
CA PHE A 119 0.22 17.88 -18.77
C PHE A 119 -0.80 18.50 -19.75
N GLU A 120 -0.40 18.77 -21.00
CA GLU A 120 -1.28 19.35 -22.03
C GLU A 120 -2.14 18.31 -22.75
N THR A 121 -1.70 17.05 -22.77
CA THR A 121 -2.37 15.97 -23.53
C THR A 121 -3.58 15.38 -22.81
N GLU A 122 -3.65 15.50 -21.48
CA GLU A 122 -4.76 15.03 -20.66
C GLU A 122 -5.68 16.20 -20.33
N GLU A 123 -6.83 16.28 -20.99
CA GLU A 123 -7.90 17.21 -20.58
C GLU A 123 -8.47 16.76 -19.22
N LEU A 124 -8.38 17.62 -18.21
CA LEU A 124 -9.02 17.37 -16.92
C LEU A 124 -10.54 17.32 -17.09
N THR A 125 -11.13 16.15 -16.85
CA THR A 125 -12.59 15.97 -16.84
C THR A 125 -13.10 15.98 -15.40
N GLY A 126 -14.02 16.89 -15.11
CA GLY A 126 -14.61 17.05 -13.77
C GLY A 126 -15.94 17.79 -13.82
N TYR A 127 -16.66 17.81 -12.71
CA TYR A 127 -17.89 18.57 -12.56
C TYR A 127 -17.57 19.89 -11.84
N LEU A 128 -17.59 21.01 -12.57
CA LEU A 128 -17.34 22.37 -12.07
C LEU A 128 -18.12 22.72 -10.79
N SER A 129 -19.30 22.14 -10.59
CA SER A 129 -20.17 22.42 -9.44
C SER A 129 -20.04 21.46 -8.25
N LYS A 130 -19.15 20.45 -8.31
CA LYS A 130 -19.03 19.42 -7.27
C LYS A 130 -17.62 19.05 -6.85
N ASN A 131 -16.64 19.07 -7.76
CA ASN A 131 -15.32 18.49 -7.46
C ASN A 131 -14.16 19.22 -8.16
N MET A 132 -14.30 20.52 -8.39
CA MET A 132 -13.26 21.37 -9.00
C MET A 132 -13.10 22.67 -8.21
N ILE A 133 -11.85 23.07 -7.98
CA ILE A 133 -11.50 24.39 -7.42
C ILE A 133 -10.82 25.20 -8.52
N GLU A 134 -11.21 26.46 -8.68
CA GLU A 134 -10.51 27.43 -9.53
C GLU A 134 -9.19 27.84 -8.85
N CYS A 135 -8.10 27.75 -9.60
CA CYS A 135 -6.75 27.86 -9.09
C CYS A 135 -5.94 28.87 -9.90
N LYS A 136 -5.05 29.62 -9.25
CA LYS A 136 -4.17 30.59 -9.92
C LYS A 136 -2.71 30.18 -9.89
N LYS A 137 -2.34 29.30 -8.95
CA LYS A 137 -0.96 28.81 -8.78
C LYS A 137 -0.78 27.37 -9.27
N SER A 138 -1.87 26.71 -9.67
CA SER A 138 -1.80 25.38 -10.28
C SER A 138 -1.29 25.45 -11.73
N VAL A 139 -0.71 24.35 -12.24
CA VAL A 139 -0.44 24.17 -13.68
C VAL A 139 -1.73 24.28 -14.51
N TYR A 140 -2.86 23.93 -13.90
CA TYR A 140 -4.18 23.96 -14.51
C TYR A 140 -5.04 25.09 -13.93
N GLU A 141 -5.97 25.62 -14.72
CA GLU A 141 -6.96 26.61 -14.25
C GLU A 141 -7.88 26.06 -13.16
N TYR A 142 -8.07 24.74 -13.15
CA TYR A 142 -8.86 24.04 -12.15
C TYR A 142 -8.15 22.80 -11.65
N VAL A 143 -8.35 22.49 -10.37
CA VAL A 143 -7.87 21.25 -9.75
C VAL A 143 -9.06 20.37 -9.39
N VAL A 144 -9.05 19.13 -9.91
CA VAL A 144 -10.06 18.12 -9.59
C VAL A 144 -9.68 17.41 -8.31
N TYR A 145 -10.59 17.40 -7.33
CA TYR A 145 -10.39 16.70 -6.06
C TYR A 145 -11.38 15.53 -5.91
N GLU A 146 -10.93 14.46 -5.27
CA GLU A 146 -11.69 13.24 -4.96
C GLU A 146 -11.94 13.09 -3.46
N SER A 147 -11.21 13.83 -2.63
CA SER A 147 -11.28 13.79 -1.17
C SER A 147 -11.43 15.20 -0.58
N ALA A 148 -12.03 15.31 0.61
CA ALA A 148 -12.09 16.58 1.35
C ALA A 148 -10.69 17.07 1.77
N ASN A 149 -9.73 16.15 1.90
CA ASN A 149 -8.38 16.49 2.27
C ASN A 149 -7.59 17.03 1.06
N GLU A 150 -7.77 16.47 -0.13
CA GLU A 150 -7.27 17.04 -1.39
C GLU A 150 -7.81 18.45 -1.63
N GLU A 151 -9.11 18.66 -1.34
CA GLU A 151 -9.75 19.98 -1.41
C GLU A 151 -9.06 20.98 -0.47
N ASN A 152 -8.73 20.56 0.76
CA ASN A 152 -8.04 21.39 1.73
C ASN A 152 -6.60 21.68 1.32
N PHE A 153 -5.85 20.69 0.82
CA PHE A 153 -4.50 20.89 0.29
C PHE A 153 -4.49 21.94 -0.82
N ALA A 154 -5.33 21.79 -1.84
CA ALA A 154 -5.44 22.75 -2.94
C ALA A 154 -5.75 24.18 -2.43
N LYS A 155 -6.70 24.31 -1.50
CA LYS A 155 -7.04 25.61 -0.87
C LYS A 155 -5.88 26.20 -0.08
N SER A 156 -5.13 25.38 0.65
CA SER A 156 -3.99 25.83 1.44
C SER A 156 -2.81 26.24 0.56
N PHE A 157 -2.56 25.53 -0.56
CA PHE A 157 -1.58 25.94 -1.57
C PHE A 157 -1.93 27.30 -2.19
N GLU A 158 -3.19 27.51 -2.57
CA GLU A 158 -3.63 28.79 -3.14
C GLU A 158 -3.46 29.96 -2.14
N LYS A 159 -3.77 29.74 -0.86
CA LYS A 159 -3.68 30.78 0.18
C LYS A 159 -2.27 31.10 0.63
N ASN A 160 -1.33 30.16 0.54
CA ASN A 160 0.03 30.36 1.06
C ASN A 160 0.90 31.16 0.07
N GLU A 161 1.42 32.31 0.49
CA GLU A 161 2.24 33.20 -0.34
C GLU A 161 3.60 32.60 -0.74
N ARG A 162 4.15 31.67 0.04
CA ARG A 162 5.42 30.99 -0.27
C ARG A 162 5.27 29.92 -1.34
N VAL A 163 4.05 29.42 -1.56
CA VAL A 163 3.77 28.48 -2.66
C VAL A 163 3.74 29.30 -3.94
N LYS A 164 4.71 29.04 -4.82
CA LYS A 164 4.79 29.69 -6.14
C LYS A 164 3.96 28.96 -7.18
N MET A 165 4.00 27.63 -7.13
CA MET A 165 3.33 26.77 -8.10
C MET A 165 3.04 25.40 -7.50
N TYR A 166 1.99 24.74 -7.96
CA TYR A 166 1.75 23.33 -7.63
C TYR A 166 1.04 22.58 -8.76
N ALA A 167 1.06 21.25 -8.69
CA ALA A 167 0.37 20.37 -9.61
C ALA A 167 -0.21 19.19 -8.82
N LYS A 168 -1.47 18.84 -9.11
CA LYS A 168 -1.95 17.50 -8.81
C LYS A 168 -1.36 16.57 -9.86
N LEU A 169 -0.61 15.56 -9.41
CA LEU A 169 0.10 14.66 -10.30
C LEU A 169 -0.89 13.64 -10.90
N PRO A 170 -0.90 13.49 -12.23
CA PRO A 170 -1.75 12.49 -12.87
C PRO A 170 -1.30 11.06 -12.55
N SER A 171 -2.19 10.09 -12.79
CA SER A 171 -1.93 8.67 -12.53
C SER A 171 -0.79 8.07 -13.37
N TRP A 172 -0.43 8.69 -14.50
CA TRP A 172 0.71 8.28 -15.33
C TRP A 172 2.07 8.61 -14.69
N PHE A 173 2.11 9.51 -13.69
CA PHE A 173 3.35 9.83 -12.98
C PHE A 173 3.65 8.75 -11.94
N GLU A 174 4.45 7.75 -12.32
CA GLU A 174 4.69 6.56 -11.51
C GLU A 174 6.17 6.39 -11.14
N ILE A 175 6.41 6.18 -9.86
CA ILE A 175 7.70 5.77 -9.31
C ILE A 175 7.73 4.24 -9.29
N PRO A 176 8.63 3.60 -10.05
CA PRO A 176 8.73 2.15 -10.06
C PRO A 176 9.26 1.66 -8.71
N THR A 177 8.52 0.75 -8.08
CA THR A 177 8.98 0.05 -6.88
C THR A 177 8.91 -1.47 -7.07
N PRO A 178 9.75 -2.25 -6.36
CA PRO A 178 9.66 -3.72 -6.37
C PRO A 178 8.33 -4.29 -5.86
N LEU A 179 7.46 -3.45 -5.28
CA LEU A 179 6.14 -3.81 -4.77
C LEU A 179 5.00 -3.35 -5.69
N GLY A 180 5.34 -2.91 -6.91
CA GLY A 180 4.46 -2.25 -7.88
C GLY A 180 4.63 -0.74 -7.87
N SER A 181 4.19 -0.06 -8.93
CA SER A 181 4.30 1.39 -9.07
C SER A 181 3.68 2.16 -7.91
N TYR A 182 4.20 3.37 -7.70
CA TYR A 182 3.78 4.30 -6.67
C TYR A 182 3.61 5.69 -7.27
N ASN A 183 2.45 6.32 -7.08
CA ASN A 183 2.14 7.65 -7.61
C ASN A 183 1.96 8.63 -6.43
N PRO A 184 2.82 9.66 -6.29
CA PRO A 184 2.59 10.77 -5.36
C PRO A 184 1.44 11.66 -5.84
N ASP A 185 0.70 12.30 -4.92
CA ASP A 185 -0.49 13.09 -5.26
C ASP A 185 -0.16 14.50 -5.74
N TRP A 186 0.83 15.16 -5.13
CA TRP A 186 1.12 16.57 -5.39
C TRP A 186 2.60 16.83 -5.66
N ALA A 187 2.88 17.79 -6.54
CA ALA A 187 4.16 18.47 -6.66
C ALA A 187 3.96 19.95 -6.34
N VAL A 188 4.77 20.51 -5.45
CA VAL A 188 4.62 21.88 -4.93
C VAL A 188 5.98 22.58 -4.92
N LEU A 189 6.06 23.73 -5.57
CA LEU A 189 7.23 24.61 -5.58
C LEU A 189 7.06 25.68 -4.50
N ILE A 190 7.98 25.68 -3.52
CA ILE A 190 7.92 26.58 -2.36
C ILE A 190 9.20 27.39 -2.28
N GLU A 191 9.06 28.69 -2.02
CA GLU A 191 10.18 29.58 -1.74
C GLU A 191 10.59 29.49 -0.26
N VAL A 192 11.83 29.03 -0.03
CA VAL A 192 12.47 28.92 1.28
C VAL A 192 13.80 29.69 1.24
N ASP A 193 13.95 30.69 2.10
CA ASP A 193 15.16 31.54 2.18
C ASP A 193 15.62 32.13 0.83
N GLY A 194 14.66 32.53 -0.01
CA GLY A 194 14.92 33.10 -1.34
C GLY A 194 15.35 32.07 -2.40
N ASN A 195 15.31 30.78 -2.08
CA ASN A 195 15.54 29.69 -3.02
C ASN A 195 14.24 28.90 -3.25
N ASP A 196 13.99 28.53 -4.50
CA ASP A 196 12.84 27.70 -4.85
C ASP A 196 13.19 26.23 -4.66
N LYS A 197 12.34 25.50 -3.94
CA LYS A 197 12.53 24.07 -3.68
C LYS A 197 11.28 23.28 -4.06
N LEU A 198 11.48 22.18 -4.78
CA LEU A 198 10.41 21.31 -5.24
C LEU A 198 10.13 20.21 -4.22
N TYR A 199 8.88 20.11 -3.81
CA TYR A 199 8.39 19.10 -2.88
C TYR A 199 7.37 18.20 -3.56
N PHE A 200 7.60 16.90 -3.49
CA PHE A 200 6.61 15.88 -3.82
C PHE A 200 5.90 15.49 -2.52
N VAL A 201 4.63 15.84 -2.42
CA VAL A 201 3.83 15.63 -1.20
C VAL A 201 2.85 14.49 -1.45
N LEU A 202 2.88 13.51 -0.55
CA LEU A 202 1.86 12.48 -0.49
C LEU A 202 0.77 12.92 0.47
N GLU A 203 -0.47 12.79 0.03
CA GLU A 203 -1.62 12.87 0.89
C GLU A 203 -1.87 11.53 1.57
N THR A 204 -1.65 11.49 2.88
CA THR A 204 -2.02 10.34 3.68
C THR A 204 -3.56 10.35 3.82
N LYS A 205 -4.25 9.37 3.22
CA LYS A 205 -5.72 9.26 3.32
C LYS A 205 -6.09 9.08 4.79
N GLY A 206 -6.68 10.12 5.38
CA GLY A 206 -7.04 10.23 6.80
C GLY A 206 -8.16 9.30 7.30
N ASP A 207 -8.11 8.00 6.97
CA ASP A 207 -8.95 6.99 7.61
C ASP A 207 -8.14 6.23 8.67
N ILE A 208 -8.43 6.62 9.92
CA ILE A 208 -7.83 6.12 11.15
C ILE A 208 -8.37 4.71 11.48
N THR A 209 -8.15 3.74 10.58
CA THR A 209 -8.28 2.31 10.89
C THR A 209 -6.99 1.58 10.52
N PHE A 210 -5.97 1.92 11.30
CA PHE A 210 -4.56 1.77 10.97
C PHE A 210 -3.97 0.36 11.03
N ASP A 211 -4.66 -0.74 11.36
CA ASP A 211 -3.95 -2.01 11.66
C ASP A 211 -3.69 -2.97 10.48
N ALA A 212 -4.40 -2.86 9.36
CA ALA A 212 -4.34 -3.88 8.31
C ALA A 212 -3.60 -3.49 7.01
N LEU A 213 -3.52 -2.19 6.67
CA LEU A 213 -2.99 -1.72 5.37
C LEU A 213 -1.46 -1.48 5.33
N ARG A 214 -0.79 -1.54 6.49
CA ARG A 214 0.52 -0.89 6.69
C ARG A 214 1.76 -1.38 5.92
N PRO A 215 2.03 -2.68 5.66
CA PRO A 215 3.39 -3.03 5.23
C PRO A 215 3.72 -2.65 3.79
N LYS A 216 2.76 -2.76 2.86
CA LYS A 216 3.03 -2.60 1.43
C LYS A 216 3.09 -1.13 1.03
N GLU A 217 2.14 -0.32 1.49
CA GLU A 217 2.09 1.12 1.19
C GLU A 217 3.24 1.86 1.88
N SER A 218 3.47 1.63 3.17
CA SER A 218 4.63 2.20 3.88
C SER A 218 5.95 1.81 3.20
N ALA A 219 6.05 0.57 2.70
CA ALA A 219 7.22 0.15 1.94
C ALA A 219 7.35 0.85 0.59
N LYS A 220 6.25 1.11 -0.12
CA LYS A 220 6.27 1.93 -1.35
C LYS A 220 6.71 3.37 -1.07
N ILE A 221 6.23 3.98 0.03
CA ILE A 221 6.66 5.32 0.47
C ILE A 221 8.16 5.34 0.74
N LYS A 222 8.70 4.31 1.42
CA LYS A 222 10.16 4.17 1.62
C LYS A 222 10.93 4.09 0.30
N CYS A 223 10.41 3.34 -0.67
CA CYS A 223 10.98 3.31 -2.02
C CYS A 223 10.93 4.70 -2.68
N GLY A 224 9.82 5.44 -2.55
CA GLY A 224 9.68 6.82 -3.01
C GLY A 224 10.74 7.75 -2.39
N ARG A 225 10.93 7.70 -1.06
CA ARG A 225 12.00 8.44 -0.37
C ARG A 225 13.38 8.13 -0.94
N LYS A 226 13.70 6.85 -1.13
CA LYS A 226 14.97 6.40 -1.75
C LYS A 226 15.11 6.85 -3.21
N HIS A 227 14.01 6.95 -3.95
CA HIS A 227 14.01 7.41 -5.33
C HIS A 227 14.37 8.90 -5.42
N PHE A 228 13.69 9.75 -4.65
CA PHE A 228 13.97 11.18 -4.64
C PHE A 228 15.32 11.53 -4.00
N GLU A 229 15.78 10.77 -2.99
CA GLU A 229 17.15 10.88 -2.47
C GLU A 229 18.21 10.72 -3.57
N ALA A 230 17.95 9.88 -4.58
CA ALA A 230 18.87 9.67 -5.69
C ALA A 230 18.87 10.81 -6.73
N LEU A 231 17.87 11.70 -6.69
CA LEU A 231 17.80 12.89 -7.55
C LEU A 231 18.56 14.09 -6.97
N GLY A 232 18.96 14.05 -5.69
CA GLY A 232 19.74 15.09 -5.03
C GLY A 232 18.92 15.97 -4.06
N ASN A 233 19.53 17.04 -3.57
CA ASN A 233 18.97 17.85 -2.47
C ASN A 233 17.93 18.90 -2.89
N GLU A 234 17.76 19.11 -4.20
CA GLU A 234 16.81 20.10 -4.75
C GLU A 234 15.36 19.60 -4.71
N VAL A 235 15.18 18.30 -4.54
CA VAL A 235 13.87 17.65 -4.47
C VAL A 235 13.69 17.02 -3.09
N SER A 236 12.51 17.20 -2.50
CA SER A 236 12.15 16.56 -1.24
C SER A 236 10.84 15.79 -1.39
N PHE A 237 10.72 14.67 -0.69
CA PHE A 237 9.55 13.81 -0.74
C PHE A 237 9.10 13.45 0.67
N ASP A 238 7.84 13.73 0.98
CA ASP A 238 7.29 13.58 2.32
C ASP A 238 5.85 13.05 2.29
N ASP A 239 5.52 12.19 3.25
CA ASP A 239 4.16 11.73 3.54
C ASP A 239 3.51 12.58 4.62
N ILE A 240 2.39 13.21 4.30
CA ILE A 240 1.82 14.29 5.09
C ILE A 240 0.30 14.17 5.15
N ASP A 241 -0.26 14.37 6.34
CA ASP A 241 -1.71 14.41 6.56
C ASP A 241 -2.29 15.82 6.40
N LYS A 242 -1.53 16.86 6.76
CA LYS A 242 -1.96 18.28 6.70
C LYS A 242 -0.87 19.21 6.19
N PHE A 243 -1.27 20.17 5.37
CA PHE A 243 -0.34 21.16 4.82
C PHE A 243 0.29 22.08 5.88
N GLU A 244 -0.43 22.39 6.95
CA GLU A 244 0.08 23.28 8.00
C GLU A 244 1.30 22.64 8.70
N GLU A 245 1.19 21.35 9.04
CA GLU A 245 2.28 20.57 9.64
C GLU A 245 3.50 20.51 8.70
N PHE A 246 3.26 20.37 7.39
CA PHE A 246 4.34 20.40 6.40
C PHE A 246 5.14 21.71 6.39
N ILE A 247 4.44 22.85 6.37
CA ILE A 247 5.08 24.17 6.37
C ILE A 247 5.85 24.38 7.68
N GLU A 248 5.26 23.98 8.81
CA GLU A 248 5.87 24.07 10.14
C GLU A 248 7.05 23.11 10.35
N GLU A 249 7.22 22.06 9.55
CA GLU A 249 8.38 21.15 9.68
C GLU A 249 9.47 21.44 8.65
N LYS A 250 9.09 21.84 7.43
CA LYS A 250 10.01 21.86 6.27
C LYS A 250 10.38 23.25 5.80
N VAL A 251 9.62 24.27 6.20
CA VAL A 251 9.75 25.66 5.73
C VAL A 251 10.01 26.61 6.92
N VAL A 252 10.58 26.08 8.00
CA VAL A 252 10.99 26.85 9.19
C VAL A 252 12.34 27.51 8.97
N LEU A 253 12.41 28.79 9.35
CA LEU A 253 13.64 29.60 9.47
C LEU A 253 14.55 29.12 10.62
#